data_AF-A0A5C0E3D6-F1
#
_entry.id   AF-A0A5C0E3D6-F1
#
_cell.length_a   1.000
_cell.length_b   1.000
_cell.length_c   1.000
_cell.angle_alpha   90.00
_cell.angle_beta   90.00
_cell.angle_gamma   90.00
#
_symmetry.space_group_name_H-M   'P 1'
#
loop_
_entity.id
_entity.type
_entity.pdbx_description
1 polymer ?
#
loop_
_entity_poly.entity_id
_entity_poly.type
_entity_poly.pdbx_seq_one_letter_code
_entity_poly.pdbx_strand_id
1 'polypeptide(L)'
;MEARAAVRCALVGLLLALGVTAIDDDMAELIKMVHDSCGEETGVDFGLVDKVNAGADLMPDPKLKCYIKCLMVTGGMMSDGEVDIDAVLTLLPENIGKKNEPLLRGCGTKKGADDCDTAFLTQVCWQNANKADYFLI
;
A
#
# COMPACT_ATOMS: atom_id res chain seq x y z
N MET A 1 -2.53 5.14 41.87
CA MET A 1 -2.17 4.28 40.72
C MET A 1 -3.38 3.69 40.01
N GLU A 2 -4.56 3.64 40.65
CA GLU A 2 -5.74 2.99 40.07
C GLU A 2 -6.54 3.87 39.10
N ALA A 3 -6.57 5.19 39.31
CA ALA A 3 -7.26 6.12 38.41
C ALA A 3 -6.62 6.21 37.01
N ARG A 4 -5.30 6.03 36.89
CA ARG A 4 -4.58 6.03 35.61
C ARG A 4 -4.85 4.77 34.79
N ALA A 5 -5.04 3.63 35.46
CA ALA A 5 -5.40 2.37 34.82
C ALA A 5 -6.85 2.40 34.32
N ALA A 6 -7.78 2.92 35.12
CA ALA A 6 -9.19 3.06 34.73
C ALA A 6 -9.38 4.01 33.54
N VAL A 7 -8.66 5.14 33.50
CA VAL A 7 -8.70 6.09 32.38
C VAL A 7 -8.09 5.50 31.11
N ARG A 8 -7.01 4.70 31.23
CA ARG A 8 -6.42 3.97 30.09
C ARG A 8 -7.37 2.91 29.52
N CYS A 9 -8.05 2.14 30.37
CA CYS A 9 -9.04 1.16 29.91
C CYS A 9 -10.26 1.82 29.24
N ALA A 10 -10.72 2.97 29.75
CA ALA A 10 -11.84 3.69 29.16
C ALA A 10 -11.50 4.30 27.79
N LEU A 11 -10.28 4.81 27.61
CA LEU A 11 -9.82 5.37 26.33
C LEU A 11 -9.59 4.28 25.27
N VAL A 12 -9.01 3.14 25.66
CA VAL A 12 -8.83 1.99 24.75
C VAL A 12 -10.18 1.40 24.32
N GLY A 13 -11.14 1.30 25.25
CA GLY A 13 -12.49 0.82 24.94
C GLY A 13 -13.27 1.75 23.98
N LEU A 14 -13.04 3.06 24.06
CA LEU A 14 -13.69 4.04 23.17
C LEU A 14 -13.05 4.08 21.76
N LEU A 15 -11.72 3.87 21.66
CA LEU A 15 -11.01 3.81 20.37
C LEU A 15 -11.38 2.56 19.56
N LEU A 16 -11.61 1.42 20.23
CA LEU A 16 -12.06 0.17 19.59
C LEU A 16 -13.43 0.28 18.92
N ALA A 17 -14.32 1.15 19.41
CA ALA A 17 -15.64 1.37 18.81
C ALA A 17 -15.61 2.16 17.49
N LEU A 18 -14.48 2.81 17.17
CA LEU A 18 -14.32 3.65 15.97
C LEU A 18 -13.65 2.93 14.81
N GLY A 19 -13.28 1.65 14.95
CA GLY A 19 -12.59 0.91 13.89
C GLY A 19 -11.21 1.49 13.54
N VAL A 20 -10.62 2.30 14.42
CA VAL A 20 -9.23 2.76 14.28
C VAL A 20 -8.33 1.58 14.63
N THR A 21 -7.97 0.78 13.64
CA THR A 21 -6.78 -0.07 13.75
C THR A 21 -5.60 0.89 13.75
N ALA A 22 -5.11 1.25 14.93
CA ALA A 22 -3.82 1.91 15.01
C ALA A 22 -2.82 0.97 14.32
N ILE A 23 -2.27 1.43 13.18
CA ILE A 23 -1.01 0.87 12.68
C ILE A 23 -0.07 0.96 13.88
N ASP A 24 0.47 -0.17 14.34
CA ASP A 24 1.42 -0.10 15.45
C ASP A 24 2.63 0.75 15.02
N ASP A 25 3.24 1.43 15.99
CA ASP A 25 4.29 2.42 15.70
C ASP A 25 5.45 1.79 14.91
N ASP A 26 5.72 0.49 15.12
CA ASP A 26 6.76 -0.27 14.43
C ASP A 26 6.42 -0.45 12.93
N MET A 27 5.18 -0.81 12.59
CA MET A 27 4.70 -0.91 11.21
C MET A 27 4.72 0.45 10.51
N ALA A 28 4.39 1.53 11.21
CA ALA A 28 4.44 2.88 10.66
C ALA A 28 5.89 3.30 10.32
N GLU A 29 6.85 2.97 11.19
CA GLU A 29 8.27 3.20 10.92
C GLU A 29 8.79 2.38 9.73
N LEU A 30 8.37 1.12 9.62
CA LEU A 30 8.73 0.26 8.48
C LEU A 30 8.17 0.80 7.16
N ILE A 31 6.89 1.18 7.13
CA ILE A 31 6.26 1.80 5.94
C ILE A 31 7.02 3.06 5.55
N LYS A 32 7.34 3.91 6.52
CA LYS A 32 8.12 5.14 6.28
C LYS A 32 9.51 4.84 5.71
N MET A 33 10.22 3.86 6.27
CA MET A 33 11.54 3.47 5.80
C MET A 33 11.51 2.96 4.35
N VAL A 34 10.50 2.16 4.00
CA VAL A 34 10.32 1.65 2.63
C VAL A 34 9.96 2.79 1.67
N HIS A 35 9.04 3.68 2.05
CA HIS A 35 8.68 4.86 1.27
C HIS A 35 9.92 5.73 0.99
N ASP A 36 10.69 6.08 2.03
CA ASP A 36 11.83 6.97 1.92
C ASP A 36 12.97 6.33 1.11
N SER A 37 13.28 5.04 1.34
CA SER A 37 14.36 4.34 0.63
C SER A 37 14.04 4.11 -0.85
N CYS A 38 12.81 3.72 -1.19
CA CYS A 38 12.39 3.61 -2.58
C CYS A 38 12.31 4.98 -3.27
N GLY A 39 11.96 6.03 -2.53
CA GLY A 39 11.98 7.39 -3.03
C GLY A 39 13.40 7.85 -3.37
N GLU A 40 14.36 7.58 -2.49
CA GLU A 40 15.79 7.87 -2.71
C GLU A 40 16.37 7.07 -3.89
N GLU A 41 16.11 5.77 -3.96
CA GLU A 41 16.61 4.88 -5.02
C GLU A 41 16.15 5.34 -6.41
N THR A 42 14.88 5.73 -6.53
CA THR A 42 14.25 6.02 -7.81
C THR A 42 14.26 7.51 -8.17
N GLY A 43 14.40 8.37 -7.17
CA GLY A 43 14.31 9.82 -7.29
C GLY A 43 12.93 10.30 -7.74
N VAL A 44 11.86 9.56 -7.38
CA VAL A 44 10.47 9.88 -7.71
C VAL A 44 10.08 11.26 -7.18
N ASP A 45 9.21 11.95 -7.91
CA ASP A 45 8.53 13.13 -7.39
C ASP A 45 7.36 12.70 -6.51
N PHE A 46 7.47 12.85 -5.19
CA PHE A 46 6.39 12.53 -4.25
C PHE A 46 5.12 13.34 -4.50
N GLY A 47 5.19 14.48 -5.21
CA GLY A 47 4.01 15.18 -5.69
C GLY A 47 3.16 14.37 -6.68
N LEU A 48 3.72 13.32 -7.32
CA LEU A 48 2.94 12.35 -8.10
C LEU A 48 2.20 11.37 -7.20
N VAL A 49 2.84 10.89 -6.13
CA VAL A 49 2.23 9.99 -5.13
C VAL A 49 1.08 10.72 -4.41
N ASP A 50 1.30 11.97 -3.99
CA ASP A 50 0.29 12.82 -3.36
C ASP A 50 -0.94 13.00 -4.26
N LYS A 51 -0.75 13.22 -5.56
CA LYS A 51 -1.86 13.35 -6.52
C LYS A 51 -2.65 12.05 -6.64
N VAL A 52 -1.97 10.91 -6.69
CA VAL A 52 -2.61 9.58 -6.75
C VAL A 52 -3.43 9.34 -5.50
N ASN A 53 -2.88 9.63 -4.32
CA ASN A 53 -3.57 9.51 -3.03
C ASN A 53 -4.71 10.54 -2.87
N ALA A 54 -4.66 11.66 -3.60
CA ALA A 54 -5.77 12.61 -3.73
C ALA A 54 -6.83 12.19 -4.78
N GLY A 55 -6.68 11.02 -5.40
CA GLY A 55 -7.66 10.43 -6.31
C GLY A 55 -7.35 10.58 -7.80
N ALA A 56 -6.17 11.10 -8.16
CA ALA A 56 -5.72 11.12 -9.56
C ALA A 56 -5.41 9.71 -10.07
N ASP A 57 -5.59 9.49 -11.36
CA ASP A 57 -5.16 8.26 -12.01
C ASP A 57 -3.63 8.16 -12.01
N LEU A 58 -3.10 6.96 -11.90
CA LEU A 58 -1.67 6.69 -12.00
C LEU A 58 -1.06 7.26 -13.30
N MET A 59 -0.08 8.15 -13.15
CA MET A 59 0.63 8.76 -14.28
C MET A 59 1.77 7.84 -14.75
N PRO A 60 1.98 7.63 -16.06
CA PRO A 60 3.02 6.75 -16.59
C PRO A 60 4.43 7.39 -16.55
N ASP A 61 4.80 7.98 -15.42
CA ASP A 61 6.13 8.56 -15.19
C ASP A 61 7.17 7.45 -14.92
N PRO A 62 8.32 7.43 -15.63
CA PRO A 62 9.30 6.34 -15.49
C PRO A 62 9.78 6.11 -14.05
N LYS A 63 9.92 7.17 -13.24
CA LYS A 63 10.38 7.04 -11.86
C LYS A 63 9.26 6.55 -10.96
N LEU A 64 8.03 6.99 -11.17
CA LEU A 64 6.87 6.47 -10.44
C LEU A 64 6.67 4.97 -10.71
N LYS A 65 6.87 4.51 -11.94
CA LYS A 65 6.82 3.08 -12.28
C LYS A 65 7.83 2.27 -11.46
N CYS A 66 9.08 2.73 -11.43
CA CYS A 66 10.12 2.03 -10.69
C CYS A 66 9.99 2.18 -9.18
N TYR A 67 9.42 3.30 -8.70
CA TYR A 67 9.05 3.47 -7.29
C TYR A 67 8.05 2.40 -6.85
N ILE A 68 6.98 2.22 -7.62
CA ILE A 68 5.98 1.16 -7.38
C ILE A 68 6.63 -0.22 -7.38
N LYS A 69 7.51 -0.52 -8.35
CA LYS A 69 8.26 -1.78 -8.36
C LYS A 69 9.13 -1.95 -7.11
N CYS A 70 9.81 -0.90 -6.67
CA CYS A 70 10.62 -0.94 -5.45
C CYS A 70 9.77 -1.26 -4.22
N LEU A 71 8.61 -0.60 -4.06
CA LEU A 71 7.69 -0.90 -2.97
C LEU A 71 7.24 -2.37 -2.98
N MET A 72 6.88 -2.88 -4.17
CA MET A 72 6.38 -4.25 -4.32
C MET A 72 7.46 -5.29 -4.06
N VAL A 73 8.70 -5.08 -4.54
CA VAL A 73 9.81 -6.01 -4.28
C VAL A 73 10.25 -5.95 -2.82
N THR A 74 10.40 -4.76 -2.25
CA THR A 74 10.82 -4.58 -0.85
C THR A 74 9.79 -5.15 0.14
N GLY A 75 8.49 -5.02 -0.19
CA GLY A 75 7.41 -5.65 0.57
C GLY A 75 7.24 -7.15 0.32
N GLY A 76 8.02 -7.77 -0.56
CA GLY A 76 7.88 -9.19 -0.90
C GLY A 76 6.63 -9.53 -1.71
N MET A 77 5.97 -8.52 -2.28
CA MET A 77 4.79 -8.66 -3.15
C MET A 77 5.14 -9.02 -4.59
N MET A 78 6.40 -8.90 -4.98
CA MET A 78 6.83 -9.12 -6.36
C MET A 78 8.25 -9.69 -6.43
N SER A 79 8.47 -10.64 -7.34
CA SER A 79 9.79 -11.17 -7.71
C SER A 79 9.81 -11.55 -9.18
N ASP A 80 10.93 -11.30 -9.86
CA ASP A 80 11.17 -11.70 -11.27
C ASP A 80 10.02 -11.30 -12.22
N GLY A 81 9.51 -10.08 -12.05
CA GLY A 81 8.40 -9.57 -12.85
C GLY A 81 7.04 -10.17 -12.52
N GLU A 82 6.89 -10.99 -11.49
CA GLU A 82 5.60 -11.61 -11.08
C GLU A 82 5.13 -11.09 -9.73
N VAL A 83 3.83 -10.80 -9.64
CA VAL A 83 3.19 -10.32 -8.41
C VAL A 83 2.58 -11.48 -7.65
N ASP A 84 2.96 -11.62 -6.39
CA ASP A 84 2.35 -12.56 -5.45
C ASP A 84 1.13 -11.91 -4.80
N ILE A 85 -0.05 -12.23 -5.33
CA ILE A 85 -1.33 -11.69 -4.84
C ILE A 85 -1.62 -12.15 -3.40
N ASP A 86 -1.17 -13.34 -2.99
CA ASP A 86 -1.40 -13.82 -1.63
C ASP A 86 -0.52 -13.05 -0.62
N ALA A 87 0.72 -12.70 -1.00
CA ALA A 87 1.56 -11.80 -0.23
C ALA A 87 0.93 -10.39 -0.12
N VAL A 88 0.41 -9.83 -1.22
CA VAL A 88 -0.31 -8.54 -1.21
C VAL A 88 -1.49 -8.59 -0.23
N LEU A 89 -2.32 -9.62 -0.28
CA LEU A 89 -3.49 -9.77 0.60
C LEU A 89 -3.11 -9.92 2.07
N THR A 90 -1.94 -10.48 2.36
CA THR A 90 -1.41 -10.63 3.73
C THR A 90 -0.96 -9.28 4.32
N LEU A 91 -0.48 -8.36 3.49
CA LEU A 91 -0.03 -7.03 3.93
C LEU A 91 -1.15 -6.01 4.05
N LEU A 92 -2.25 -6.20 3.32
CA LEU A 92 -3.40 -5.30 3.42
C LEU A 92 -4.16 -5.50 4.74
N PRO A 93 -4.71 -4.43 5.34
CA PRO A 93 -5.66 -4.56 6.44
C PRO A 93 -6.78 -5.53 6.08
N GLU A 94 -7.17 -6.41 7.02
CA GLU A 94 -8.08 -7.53 6.76
C GLU A 94 -9.40 -7.09 6.07
N ASN A 95 -9.95 -5.95 6.47
CA ASN A 95 -11.16 -5.39 5.90
C ASN A 95 -10.99 -4.95 4.44
N ILE A 96 -9.84 -4.35 4.09
CA ILE A 96 -9.52 -3.92 2.72
C ILE A 96 -9.15 -5.13 1.87
N GLY A 97 -8.33 -6.04 2.39
CA GLY A 97 -7.91 -7.27 1.71
C GLY A 97 -9.12 -8.13 1.32
N LYS A 98 -9.99 -8.47 2.27
CA LYS A 98 -11.20 -9.28 2.00
C LYS A 98 -12.17 -8.62 1.03
N LYS A 99 -12.37 -7.30 1.16
CA LYS A 99 -13.27 -6.54 0.28
C LYS A 99 -12.78 -6.54 -1.17
N ASN A 100 -11.46 -6.41 -1.35
CA ASN A 100 -10.87 -6.20 -2.67
C ASN A 100 -10.23 -7.45 -3.27
N GLU A 101 -10.16 -8.57 -2.55
CA GLU A 101 -9.54 -9.82 -3.01
C GLU A 101 -9.98 -10.27 -4.41
N PRO A 102 -11.29 -10.34 -4.75
CA PRO A 102 -11.71 -10.76 -6.09
C PRO A 102 -11.22 -9.81 -7.19
N LEU A 103 -11.07 -8.52 -6.86
CA LEU A 103 -10.62 -7.48 -7.78
C LEU A 103 -9.11 -7.58 -8.02
N LEU A 104 -8.33 -7.75 -6.94
CA LEU A 104 -6.87 -7.93 -7.03
C LEU A 104 -6.51 -9.21 -7.77
N ARG A 105 -7.19 -10.33 -7.47
CA ARG A 105 -7.03 -11.60 -8.17
C ARG A 105 -7.48 -11.53 -9.63
N GLY A 106 -8.56 -10.80 -9.92
CA GLY A 106 -9.01 -10.57 -11.30
C GLY A 106 -8.00 -9.81 -12.16
N CYS A 107 -7.15 -8.98 -11.53
CA CYS A 107 -6.01 -8.37 -12.19
C CYS A 107 -4.88 -9.38 -12.42
N GLY A 108 -4.42 -10.07 -11.37
CA GLY A 108 -3.16 -10.81 -11.42
C GLY A 108 -1.98 -9.92 -11.84
N THR A 109 -0.89 -10.51 -12.31
CA THR A 109 0.23 -9.75 -12.91
C THR A 109 -0.17 -9.17 -14.27
N LYS A 110 0.00 -7.86 -14.46
CA LYS A 110 -0.11 -7.23 -15.79
C LYS A 110 1.28 -6.97 -16.36
N LYS A 111 1.73 -7.84 -17.27
CA LYS A 111 3.07 -7.75 -17.87
C LYS A 111 3.23 -6.49 -18.72
N GLY A 112 4.32 -5.77 -18.44
CA GLY A 112 4.77 -4.60 -19.20
C GLY A 112 6.06 -4.87 -19.97
N ALA A 113 6.70 -3.79 -20.43
CA ALA A 113 7.98 -3.85 -21.14
C ALA A 113 9.16 -4.27 -20.26
N ASP A 114 9.09 -3.98 -18.96
CA ASP A 114 10.05 -4.35 -17.93
C ASP A 114 9.33 -4.53 -16.57
N ASP A 115 10.09 -4.78 -15.50
CA ASP A 115 9.51 -4.99 -14.16
C ASP A 115 8.89 -3.72 -13.58
N CYS A 116 9.43 -2.52 -13.89
CA CYS A 116 8.83 -1.26 -13.47
C CYS A 116 7.46 -1.07 -14.14
N ASP A 117 7.39 -1.34 -15.43
CA ASP A 117 6.16 -1.27 -16.21
C ASP A 117 5.15 -2.34 -15.78
N THR A 118 5.63 -3.54 -15.44
CA THR A 118 4.78 -4.62 -14.92
C THR A 118 4.14 -4.25 -13.57
N ALA A 119 4.93 -3.72 -12.65
CA ALA A 119 4.42 -3.25 -11.36
C ALA A 119 3.40 -2.12 -11.55
N PHE A 120 3.71 -1.15 -12.40
CA PHE A 120 2.83 -0.03 -12.73
C PHE A 120 1.50 -0.49 -13.35
N LEU A 121 1.53 -1.32 -14.40
CA LEU A 121 0.32 -1.79 -15.07
C LEU A 121 -0.56 -2.63 -14.15
N THR A 122 0.05 -3.38 -13.23
CA THR A 122 -0.67 -4.16 -12.22
C THR A 122 -1.41 -3.22 -11.26
N GLN A 123 -0.73 -2.18 -10.79
CA GLN A 123 -1.31 -1.15 -9.92
C GLN A 123 -2.37 -0.29 -10.63
N VAL A 124 -2.22 0.01 -11.92
CA VAL A 124 -3.28 0.64 -12.73
C VAL A 124 -4.52 -0.23 -12.78
N CYS A 125 -4.37 -1.55 -12.94
CA CYS A 125 -5.51 -2.47 -12.89
C CYS A 125 -6.19 -2.44 -11.52
N TRP A 126 -5.43 -2.48 -10.43
CA TRP A 126 -5.97 -2.39 -9.08
C TRP A 126 -6.71 -1.06 -8.85
N GLN A 127 -6.10 0.08 -9.17
CA GLN A 127 -6.73 1.40 -9.04
C GLN A 127 -8.05 1.48 -9.81
N ASN A 128 -8.10 0.96 -11.02
CA ASN A 128 -9.32 0.93 -11.82
C ASN A 128 -10.41 0.04 -11.20
N ALA A 129 -10.01 -1.08 -10.58
CA ALA A 129 -10.95 -2.02 -9.98
C ALA A 129 -11.45 -1.56 -8.60
N ASN A 130 -10.64 -0.84 -7.82
CA ASN A 130 -10.93 -0.50 -6.41
C ASN A 130 -10.70 0.98 -6.05
N LYS A 131 -10.92 1.92 -6.99
CA LYS A 131 -10.58 3.34 -6.86
C LYS A 131 -10.89 4.01 -5.51
N ALA A 132 -11.97 3.61 -4.83
CA ALA A 132 -12.36 4.17 -3.53
C ALA A 132 -11.43 3.78 -2.36
N ASP A 133 -10.74 2.64 -2.44
CA ASP A 133 -9.82 2.14 -1.41
C ASP A 133 -8.35 2.17 -1.87
N TYR A 134 -8.07 2.73 -3.06
CA TYR A 134 -6.74 2.74 -3.64
C TYR A 134 -5.84 3.78 -2.99
N PHE A 135 -4.62 3.39 -2.61
CA PHE A 135 -3.58 4.29 -2.14
C PHE A 135 -2.19 3.72 -2.47
N LEU A 136 -1.19 4.60 -2.49
CA LEU A 136 0.23 4.26 -2.49
C LEU A 136 0.86 4.77 -1.19
N ILE A 137 1.74 3.96 -0.60
CA ILE A 137 2.54 4.41 0.55
C ILE A 137 3.55 5.46 0.15
#